data_AF-A0A841E335-F1
#
_entry.id   AF-A0A841E335-F1
#
_cell.length_a   1.000
_cell.length_b   1.000
_cell.length_c   1.000
_cell.angle_alpha   90.00
_cell.angle_beta   90.00
_cell.angle_gamma   90.00
#
_symmetry.space_group_name_H-M   'P 1'
#
loop_
_entity.id
_entity.type
_entity.pdbx_description
1 polymer ?
#
loop_
_entity_poly.entity_id
_entity_poly.type
_entity_poly.pdbx_seq_one_letter_code
_entity_poly.pdbx_strand_id
1 'polypeptide(L)'
;MQLRCSFRLYPNGPQRQALARAFGCARVVDNDALRARETARTGGDAFPTTGDLSTTLITEAEKTDERAWSGEVSAVVLQQALRDLDTAYRTFVDALKGKRPRMGAPRFKSRKDNRQAVRFTANARWKVTPGGDLSLPKVGDVRVRWSRSLPSVPSPGRRRSPRLLGRGAEVNTGCSGKSPRA
;
A
#
# COMPACT_ATOMS: atom_id res chain seq x y z
N MET A 1 -22.25 0.94 -7.34
CA MET A 1 -21.34 -0.01 -8.00
C MET A 1 -19.94 0.61 -8.13
N GLN A 2 -18.97 0.20 -7.31
CA GLN A 2 -17.59 0.69 -7.41
C GLN A 2 -16.84 -0.15 -8.46
N LEU A 3 -16.72 0.38 -9.67
CA LEU A 3 -15.91 -0.23 -10.71
C LEU A 3 -14.43 -0.11 -10.32
N ARG A 4 -13.75 -1.25 -10.21
CA ARG A 4 -12.31 -1.33 -10.04
C ARG A 4 -11.69 -1.38 -11.44
N CYS A 5 -10.87 -0.40 -11.80
CA CYS A 5 -10.00 -0.53 -12.97
C CYS A 5 -8.68 -1.12 -12.54
N SER A 6 -8.18 -2.01 -13.38
CA SER A 6 -6.81 -2.47 -13.35
C SER A 6 -6.11 -1.99 -14.62
N PHE A 7 -4.90 -1.45 -14.47
CA PHE A 7 -4.03 -0.99 -15.54
C PHE A 7 -2.65 -1.61 -15.36
N ARG A 8 -1.97 -1.95 -16.46
CA ARG A 8 -0.60 -2.48 -16.41
C ARG A 8 0.41 -1.34 -16.52
N LEU A 9 1.40 -1.32 -15.64
CA LEU A 9 2.56 -0.45 -15.74
C LEU A 9 3.70 -1.13 -16.47
N TYR A 10 4.50 -0.32 -17.16
CA TYR A 10 5.73 -0.72 -17.82
C TYR A 10 6.89 0.10 -17.26
N PRO A 11 7.34 -0.20 -16.03
CA PRO A 11 8.46 0.51 -15.43
C PRO A 11 9.78 0.19 -16.12
N ASN A 12 10.65 1.19 -16.26
CA ASN A 12 12.04 1.01 -16.71
C ASN A 12 12.92 0.37 -15.63
N GLY A 13 14.19 0.09 -15.93
CA GLY A 13 15.13 -0.57 -15.01
C GLY A 13 15.22 0.11 -13.63
N PRO A 14 15.56 1.41 -13.56
CA PRO A 14 15.59 2.17 -12.31
C PRO A 14 14.26 2.17 -11.56
N GLN A 15 13.13 2.32 -12.25
CA GLN A 15 11.79 2.30 -11.64
C GLN A 15 11.45 0.95 -11.03
N ARG A 16 11.84 -0.17 -11.68
CA ARG A 16 11.67 -1.51 -11.12
C ARG A 16 12.45 -1.67 -9.82
N GLN A 17 13.66 -1.12 -9.74
CA GLN A 17 14.45 -1.15 -8.51
C GLN A 17 13.79 -0.31 -7.41
N ALA A 18 13.32 0.90 -7.71
CA ALA A 18 12.62 1.74 -6.75
C ALA A 18 11.33 1.08 -6.22
N LEU A 19 10.54 0.45 -7.11
CA LEU A 19 9.37 -0.34 -6.71
C LEU A 19 9.76 -1.55 -5.86
N ALA A 20 10.81 -2.28 -6.23
CA ALA A 20 11.32 -3.40 -5.44
C ALA A 20 11.74 -2.99 -4.03
N ARG A 21 12.41 -1.83 -3.89
CA ARG A 21 12.71 -1.23 -2.58
C ARG A 21 11.43 -0.92 -1.82
N ALA A 22 10.45 -0.27 -2.45
CA ALA A 22 9.16 0.03 -1.83
C ALA A 22 8.42 -1.21 -1.32
N PHE A 23 8.36 -2.29 -2.12
CA PHE A 23 7.79 -3.56 -1.70
C PHE A 23 8.57 -4.19 -0.54
N GLY A 24 9.91 -4.14 -0.60
CA GLY A 24 10.79 -4.63 0.46
C GLY A 24 10.56 -3.90 1.77
N CYS A 25 10.49 -2.58 1.75
CA CYS A 25 10.28 -1.76 2.94
C CYS A 25 8.90 -1.96 3.55
N ALA A 26 7.86 -1.95 2.71
CA ALA A 26 6.50 -2.22 3.16
C ALA A 26 6.39 -3.61 3.82
N ARG A 27 7.11 -4.61 3.31
CA ARG A 27 7.14 -5.96 3.88
C ARG A 27 7.80 -6.00 5.25
N VAL A 28 8.93 -5.32 5.44
CA VAL A 28 9.63 -5.28 6.74
C VAL A 28 8.76 -4.60 7.79
N VAL A 29 8.21 -3.42 7.47
CA VAL A 29 7.33 -2.69 8.40
C VAL A 29 6.08 -3.50 8.77
N ASP A 30 5.47 -4.19 7.81
CA ASP A 30 4.31 -5.05 8.05
C ASP A 30 4.66 -6.24 8.97
N ASN A 31 5.79 -6.90 8.71
CA ASN A 31 6.24 -8.03 9.51
C ASN A 31 6.64 -7.62 10.94
N ASP A 32 7.30 -6.47 11.10
CA ASP A 32 7.68 -5.95 12.43
C ASP A 32 6.44 -5.57 13.24
N ALA A 33 5.46 -4.91 12.60
CA ALA A 33 4.20 -4.57 13.25
C ALA A 33 3.39 -5.82 13.61
N LEU A 34 3.40 -6.87 12.77
CA LEU A 34 2.77 -8.15 13.08
C LEU A 34 3.46 -8.80 14.28
N ARG A 35 4.79 -8.83 14.31
CA ARG A 35 5.57 -9.37 15.44
C ARG A 35 5.27 -8.63 16.73
N ALA A 36 5.21 -7.30 16.71
CA ALA A 36 4.88 -6.49 17.89
C ALA A 36 3.49 -6.86 18.45
N ARG A 37 2.50 -7.04 17.56
CA ARG A 37 1.14 -7.45 17.96
C ARG A 37 1.06 -8.90 18.44
N GLU A 38 1.81 -9.82 17.84
CA GLU A 38 1.88 -11.21 18.32
C GLU A 38 2.57 -11.32 19.68
N THR A 39 3.61 -10.52 19.91
CA THR A 39 4.31 -10.44 21.19
C THR A 39 3.37 -9.94 22.28
N ALA A 40 2.68 -8.81 22.04
CA ALA A 40 1.67 -8.30 22.97
C ALA A 40 0.55 -9.32 23.24
N ARG A 41 0.07 -10.02 22.20
CA ARG A 41 -0.94 -11.08 22.36
C ARG A 41 -0.47 -12.23 23.24
N THR A 42 0.80 -12.63 23.13
CA THR A 42 1.37 -13.76 23.85
C THR A 42 1.75 -13.37 25.28
N GLY A 43 2.22 -12.13 25.48
CA GLY A 43 2.54 -11.57 26.80
C GLY A 43 1.34 -11.10 27.61
N GLY A 44 0.17 -10.92 26.98
CA GLY A 44 -1.03 -10.38 27.63
C GLY A 44 -1.04 -8.85 27.74
N ASP A 45 -0.09 -8.17 27.07
CA ASP A 45 0.02 -6.72 27.06
C ASP A 45 -1.03 -6.05 26.17
N ALA A 46 -1.23 -4.76 26.38
CA ALA A 46 -2.07 -3.94 25.52
C ALA A 46 -1.52 -3.93 24.07
N PHE A 47 -2.42 -4.04 23.10
CA PHE A 47 -2.02 -3.99 21.69
C PHE A 47 -1.46 -2.61 21.35
N PRO A 48 -0.27 -2.52 20.72
CA PRO A 48 0.30 -1.25 20.31
C PRO A 48 -0.60 -0.58 19.28
N THR A 49 -0.82 0.72 19.42
CA THR A 49 -1.68 1.46 18.49
C THR A 49 -0.98 1.61 17.14
N THR A 50 -1.77 1.78 16.07
CA THR A 50 -1.21 2.05 14.73
C THR A 50 -0.41 3.36 14.70
N GLY A 51 -0.73 4.33 15.58
CA GLY A 51 0.02 5.57 15.73
C GLY A 51 1.41 5.32 16.29
N ASP A 52 1.51 4.58 17.39
CA ASP A 52 2.79 4.25 18.03
C ASP A 52 3.68 3.44 17.08
N LEU A 53 3.10 2.41 16.43
CA LEU A 53 3.81 1.62 15.42
C LEU A 53 4.29 2.48 14.24
N SER A 54 3.54 3.50 13.83
CA SER A 54 3.99 4.42 12.79
C SER A 54 5.15 5.29 13.25
N THR A 55 5.14 5.77 14.50
CA THR A 55 6.25 6.56 15.03
C THR A 55 7.51 5.71 15.14
N THR A 56 7.43 4.54 15.77
CA THR A 56 8.59 3.69 16.02
C THR A 56 9.13 3.04 14.73
N LEU A 57 8.27 2.45 13.90
CA LEU A 57 8.71 1.66 12.74
C LEU A 57 8.95 2.50 11.47
N ILE A 58 8.55 3.78 11.47
CA ILE A 58 8.76 4.67 10.31
C ILE A 58 9.58 5.88 10.74
N THR A 59 9.07 6.71 11.66
CA THR A 59 9.70 8.00 12.00
C THR A 59 11.02 7.86 12.77
N GLU A 60 11.09 6.95 13.73
CA GLU A 60 12.31 6.70 14.53
C GLU A 60 13.25 5.76 13.80
N ALA A 61 12.69 4.74 13.13
CA ALA A 61 13.43 3.83 12.27
C ALA A 61 14.25 4.58 11.19
N GLU A 62 13.68 5.59 10.53
CA GLU A 62 14.40 6.35 9.50
C GLU A 62 15.62 7.12 10.05
N LYS A 63 15.65 7.43 11.36
CA LYS A 63 16.77 8.11 12.02
C LYS A 63 17.91 7.18 12.42
N THR A 64 17.72 5.86 12.31
CA THR A 64 18.74 4.87 12.69
C THR A 64 19.48 4.41 11.44
N ASP A 65 20.80 4.35 11.48
CA ASP A 65 21.63 3.96 10.32
C ASP A 65 21.25 2.58 9.75
N GLU A 66 20.84 1.64 10.62
CA GLU A 66 20.38 0.30 10.25
C GLU A 66 19.10 0.30 9.40
N ARG A 67 18.32 1.39 9.44
CA ARG A 67 17.01 1.53 8.79
C ARG A 67 16.89 2.79 7.92
N ALA A 68 17.98 3.52 7.68
CA ALA A 68 18.00 4.67 6.78
C ALA A 68 17.43 4.37 5.39
N TRP A 69 17.56 3.12 4.92
CA TRP A 69 17.00 2.63 3.65
C TRP A 69 15.46 2.74 3.56
N SER A 70 14.73 2.86 4.68
CA SER A 70 13.29 3.10 4.65
C SER A 70 12.91 4.52 4.21
N GLY A 71 13.80 5.50 4.41
CA GLY A 71 13.62 6.90 3.97
C GLY A 71 13.76 7.10 2.45
N GLU A 72 14.30 6.11 1.75
CA GLU A 72 14.36 6.10 0.28
C GLU A 72 12.97 5.93 -0.36
N VAL A 73 11.98 5.45 0.41
CA VAL A 73 10.63 5.15 -0.05
C VAL A 73 9.63 6.20 0.47
N SER A 74 8.51 6.38 -0.24
CA SER A 74 7.44 7.25 0.26
C SER A 74 6.87 6.72 1.59
N ALA A 75 6.94 7.53 2.64
CA ALA A 75 6.35 7.23 3.96
C ALA A 75 4.86 6.84 3.88
N VAL A 76 4.12 7.36 2.88
CA VAL A 76 2.71 7.01 2.66
C VAL A 76 2.51 5.54 2.34
N VAL A 77 3.47 4.91 1.65
CA VAL A 77 3.43 3.48 1.34
C VAL A 77 3.59 2.65 2.62
N LEU A 78 4.51 3.05 3.50
CA LEU A 78 4.77 2.39 4.77
C LEU A 78 3.59 2.52 5.73
N GLN A 79 3.04 3.73 5.88
CA GLN A 79 1.83 3.99 6.67
C GLN A 79 0.64 3.16 6.16
N GLN A 80 0.53 3.00 4.84
CA GLN A 80 -0.56 2.22 4.26
C GLN A 80 -0.38 0.71 4.46
N ALA A 81 0.86 0.21 4.54
CA ALA A 81 1.13 -1.17 4.95
C ALA A 81 0.64 -1.42 6.39
N LEU A 82 0.94 -0.51 7.32
CA LEU A 82 0.44 -0.59 8.71
C LEU A 82 -1.09 -0.59 8.79
N ARG A 83 -1.76 0.27 7.99
CA ARG A 83 -3.22 0.31 7.93
C ARG A 83 -3.84 -0.95 7.34
N ASP A 84 -3.22 -1.53 6.32
CA ASP A 84 -3.67 -2.79 5.72
C ASP A 84 -3.54 -3.94 6.76
N LEU A 85 -2.44 -3.97 7.53
CA LEU A 85 -2.27 -4.91 8.65
C LEU A 85 -3.30 -4.70 9.76
N ASP A 86 -3.52 -3.45 10.18
CA ASP A 86 -4.49 -3.14 11.25
C ASP A 86 -5.90 -3.57 10.85
N THR A 87 -6.28 -3.35 9.58
CA THR A 87 -7.56 -3.81 9.03
C THR A 87 -7.66 -5.34 9.04
N ALA A 88 -6.59 -6.04 8.64
CA ALA A 88 -6.55 -7.50 8.66
C ALA A 88 -6.68 -8.05 10.09
N TYR A 89 -5.98 -7.44 11.04
CA TYR A 89 -6.01 -7.84 12.44
C TYR A 89 -7.38 -7.58 13.09
N ARG A 90 -7.98 -6.41 12.85
CA ARG A 90 -9.36 -6.11 13.29
C ARG A 90 -10.35 -7.11 12.74
N THR A 91 -10.23 -7.44 11.44
CA THR A 91 -11.12 -8.41 10.80
C THR A 91 -10.95 -9.81 11.39
N PHE A 92 -9.71 -10.20 11.71
CA PHE A 92 -9.42 -11.44 12.42
C PHE A 92 -10.07 -11.48 13.81
N VAL A 93 -9.91 -10.43 14.61
CA VAL A 93 -10.53 -10.32 15.94
C VAL A 93 -12.06 -10.31 15.85
N ASP A 94 -12.64 -9.60 14.88
CA ASP A 94 -14.09 -9.60 14.63
C ASP A 94 -14.60 -10.99 14.23
N ALA A 95 -13.82 -11.74 13.46
CA ALA A 95 -14.13 -13.10 13.07
C ALA A 95 -14.07 -14.07 14.27
N LEU A 96 -13.11 -13.90 15.18
CA LEU A 96 -13.07 -14.64 16.45
C LEU A 96 -14.29 -14.34 17.33
N LYS A 97 -14.78 -13.10 17.30
CA LYS A 97 -16.00 -12.65 18.01
C LYS A 97 -17.30 -13.03 17.31
N GLY A 98 -17.26 -13.78 16.20
CA GLY A 98 -18.45 -14.22 15.46
C GLY A 98 -19.17 -13.12 14.68
N LYS A 99 -18.62 -11.90 14.59
CA LYS A 99 -19.21 -10.79 13.81
C LYS A 99 -19.01 -10.95 12.30
N ARG A 100 -18.07 -11.80 11.90
CA ARG A 100 -17.66 -12.03 10.51
C ARG A 100 -17.31 -13.51 10.30
N PRO A 101 -17.35 -14.01 9.04
CA PRO A 101 -16.90 -15.37 8.74
C PRO A 101 -15.47 -15.59 9.21
N ARG A 102 -15.18 -16.81 9.70
CA ARG A 102 -13.87 -17.18 10.27
C ARG A 102 -12.76 -16.89 9.25
N MET A 103 -11.87 -15.98 9.64
CA MET A 103 -10.64 -15.66 8.92
C MET A 103 -9.45 -16.11 9.76
N GLY A 104 -8.41 -16.60 9.10
CA GLY A 104 -7.16 -16.96 9.76
C GLY A 104 -6.41 -15.72 10.27
N ALA A 105 -5.49 -15.92 11.21
CA ALA A 105 -4.60 -14.87 11.69
C ALA A 105 -3.77 -14.28 10.53
N PRO A 106 -3.44 -12.98 10.57
CA PRO A 106 -2.52 -12.38 9.60
C PRO A 106 -1.19 -13.15 9.61
N ARG A 107 -0.63 -13.38 8.42
CA ARG A 107 0.62 -14.14 8.25
C ARG A 107 1.76 -13.22 7.87
N PHE A 108 2.96 -13.54 8.33
CA PHE A 108 4.18 -12.88 7.88
C PHE A 108 4.33 -12.94 6.36
N LYS A 109 4.69 -11.80 5.77
CA LYS A 109 4.92 -11.67 4.34
C LYS A 109 6.31 -12.18 3.96
N SER A 110 6.36 -13.08 2.98
CA SER A 110 7.60 -13.61 2.42
C SER A 110 8.07 -12.80 1.21
N ARG A 111 9.39 -12.71 1.02
CA ARG A 111 9.97 -12.12 -0.21
C ARG A 111 9.61 -12.94 -1.46
N LYS A 112 9.44 -14.26 -1.31
CA LYS A 112 9.12 -15.19 -2.41
C LYS A 112 7.63 -15.17 -2.79
N ASP A 113 6.79 -14.46 -2.04
CA ASP A 113 5.37 -14.38 -2.35
C ASP A 113 5.16 -13.43 -3.55
N ASN A 114 4.45 -13.93 -4.57
CA ASN A 114 4.09 -13.19 -5.77
C ASN A 114 2.95 -12.17 -5.54
N ARG A 115 2.38 -12.11 -4.33
CA ARG A 115 1.26 -11.21 -3.96
C ARG A 115 1.70 -9.91 -3.30
N GLN A 116 2.89 -9.41 -3.63
CA GLN A 116 3.35 -8.11 -3.11
C GLN A 116 2.44 -6.99 -3.63
N ALA A 117 2.03 -6.10 -2.73
CA ALA A 117 1.17 -4.98 -3.08
C ALA A 117 1.54 -3.76 -2.24
N VAL A 118 1.66 -2.60 -2.88
CA VAL A 118 1.77 -1.31 -2.19
C VAL A 118 0.67 -0.39 -2.67
N ARG A 119 0.08 0.37 -1.76
CA ARG A 119 -0.97 1.34 -2.10
C ARG A 119 -0.43 2.75 -1.90
N PHE A 120 -0.43 3.51 -2.98
CA PHE A 120 -0.22 4.95 -2.94
C PHE A 120 -1.57 5.60 -2.72
N THR A 121 -1.72 6.35 -1.64
CA THR A 121 -2.95 7.10 -1.39
C THR A 121 -2.97 8.40 -2.17
N ALA A 122 -4.13 9.05 -2.30
CA ALA A 122 -4.22 10.40 -2.89
C ALA A 122 -3.27 11.41 -2.21
N ASN A 123 -2.99 11.23 -0.93
CA ASN A 123 -2.05 12.06 -0.17
C ASN A 123 -0.58 11.84 -0.56
N ALA A 124 -0.29 10.78 -1.33
CA ALA A 124 1.05 10.53 -1.84
C ALA A 124 1.43 11.51 -2.97
N ARG A 125 0.59 12.47 -3.37
CA ARG A 125 0.92 13.46 -4.42
C ARG A 125 1.36 12.84 -5.76
N TRP A 126 0.83 11.66 -6.09
CA TRP A 126 1.00 11.10 -7.43
C TRP A 126 0.18 11.90 -8.44
N LYS A 127 0.65 11.99 -9.68
CA LYS A 127 -0.03 12.73 -10.76
C LYS A 127 0.06 11.97 -12.07
N VAL A 128 -0.91 12.18 -12.96
CA VAL A 128 -0.80 11.73 -14.35
C VAL A 128 -0.21 12.88 -15.15
N THR A 129 0.90 12.63 -15.85
CA THR A 129 1.55 13.63 -16.70
C THR A 129 0.68 13.90 -17.95
N PRO A 130 0.82 15.06 -18.61
CA PRO A 130 0.11 15.33 -19.87
C PRO A 130 0.38 14.28 -20.96
N GLY A 131 1.54 13.62 -20.92
CA GLY A 131 1.91 12.51 -21.80
C GLY A 131 1.27 11.16 -21.45
N GLY A 132 0.45 11.09 -20.39
CA GLY A 132 -0.23 9.86 -19.98
C GLY A 132 0.62 8.94 -19.09
N ASP A 133 1.75 9.38 -18.56
CA ASP A 133 2.54 8.59 -17.62
C ASP A 133 2.09 8.83 -16.17
N LEU A 134 2.29 7.85 -15.29
CA LEU A 134 1.98 7.95 -13.86
C LEU A 134 3.22 8.34 -13.07
N SER A 135 3.26 9.59 -12.62
CA SER A 135 4.30 10.11 -11.74
C SER A 135 4.06 9.66 -10.31
N LEU A 136 4.99 8.88 -9.78
CA LEU A 136 4.98 8.36 -8.42
C LEU A 136 6.14 8.98 -7.61
N PRO A 137 5.93 9.43 -6.37
CA PRO A 137 7.00 9.96 -5.55
C PRO A 137 8.08 8.90 -5.31
N LYS A 138 9.36 9.32 -5.38
CA LYS A 138 10.54 8.46 -5.18
C LYS A 138 10.71 7.32 -6.20
N VAL A 139 9.78 7.18 -7.16
CA VAL A 139 9.85 6.19 -8.26
C VAL A 139 9.98 6.89 -9.62
N GLY A 140 9.38 8.05 -9.80
CA GLY A 140 9.38 8.81 -11.05
C GLY A 140 8.18 8.49 -11.95
N ASP A 141 8.31 8.84 -13.24
CA ASP A 141 7.22 8.78 -14.21
C ASP A 141 7.16 7.41 -14.88
N VAL A 142 6.18 6.60 -14.47
CA VAL A 142 6.02 5.22 -14.94
C VAL A 142 5.00 5.15 -16.06
N ARG A 143 5.40 4.52 -17.18
CA ARG A 143 4.50 4.34 -18.32
C ARG A 143 3.32 3.44 -17.97
N VAL A 144 2.11 3.91 -18.26
CA VAL A 144 0.87 3.18 -18.02
C VAL A 144 0.16 2.91 -19.33
N ARG A 145 -0.28 1.67 -19.54
CA ARG A 145 -1.23 1.37 -20.61
C ARG A 145 -2.65 1.56 -20.08
N TRP A 146 -3.22 2.74 -20.36
CA TRP A 146 -4.61 3.04 -20.04
C TRP A 146 -5.55 2.26 -20.97
N SER A 147 -6.37 1.39 -20.40
CA SER A 147 -7.50 0.78 -21.12
C SER A 147 -8.74 1.69 -21.15
N ARG A 148 -8.77 2.73 -20.30
CA ARG A 148 -9.83 3.74 -20.18
C ARG A 148 -9.21 5.08 -19.76
N SER A 149 -9.73 6.19 -20.27
CA SER A 149 -9.35 7.53 -19.80
C SER A 149 -9.75 7.71 -18.34
N LEU A 150 -8.78 8.01 -17.48
CA LEU A 150 -9.08 8.52 -16.15
C LEU A 150 -9.59 9.96 -16.31
N PRO A 151 -10.71 10.35 -15.66
CA PRO A 151 -11.04 11.77 -15.57
C PRO A 151 -9.88 12.47 -14.86
N SER A 152 -9.29 13.45 -15.54
CA SER A 152 -7.96 14.03 -15.30
C SER A 152 -7.83 14.83 -14.00
N VAL A 153 -8.83 14.83 -13.13
CA VAL A 153 -8.77 15.56 -11.86
C VAL A 153 -9.40 14.72 -10.74
N PRO A 154 -8.66 14.34 -9.68
CA PRO A 154 -9.28 13.83 -8.48
C PRO A 154 -10.03 14.98 -7.80
N SER A 155 -11.35 15.06 -7.99
CA SER A 155 -12.18 15.99 -7.21
C SER A 155 -12.03 15.69 -5.70
N PRO A 156 -11.99 16.71 -4.82
CA PRO A 156 -11.72 16.55 -3.39
C PRO A 156 -12.69 15.60 -2.65
N GLY A 157 -13.86 15.33 -3.24
CA GLY A 157 -14.92 14.49 -2.68
C GLY A 157 -14.94 13.02 -3.12
N ARG A 158 -14.13 12.58 -4.10
CA ARG A 158 -14.10 11.16 -4.56
C ARG A 158 -12.68 10.62 -4.54
N ARG A 159 -12.23 10.27 -3.33
CA ARG A 159 -10.90 9.75 -2.99
C ARG A 159 -10.63 8.42 -3.69
N ARG A 160 -9.61 8.36 -4.56
CA ARG A 160 -9.16 7.10 -5.19
C ARG A 160 -7.64 6.98 -5.16
N SER A 161 -7.16 5.81 -4.76
CA SER A 161 -5.77 5.54 -4.41
C SER A 161 -5.24 4.39 -5.27
N PRO A 162 -4.20 4.57 -6.10
CA PRO A 162 -3.61 3.49 -6.88
C PRO A 162 -2.97 2.44 -5.98
N ARG A 163 -3.30 1.17 -6.22
CA ARG A 163 -2.64 0.01 -5.60
C ARG A 163 -1.78 -0.70 -6.64
N LEU A 164 -0.47 -0.72 -6.44
CA LEU A 164 0.48 -1.43 -7.28
C LEU A 164 0.62 -2.88 -6.80
N LEU A 165 0.47 -3.84 -7.71
CA LEU A 165 0.71 -5.26 -7.48
C LEU A 165 2.04 -5.70 -8.09
N GLY A 166 2.75 -6.61 -7.42
CA GLY A 166 4.07 -7.12 -7.81
C GLY A 166 4.07 -8.06 -9.02
N ARG A 167 2.91 -8.59 -9.44
CA ARG A 167 2.78 -9.23 -10.76
C ARG A 167 2.70 -8.13 -11.81
N GLY A 168 3.81 -7.88 -12.52
CA GLY A 168 3.85 -6.95 -13.64
C GLY A 168 3.23 -5.60 -13.30
N ALA A 169 3.70 -4.96 -12.23
CA ALA A 169 3.35 -3.61 -11.79
C ALA A 169 1.92 -3.19 -12.19
N GLU A 170 0.91 -3.88 -11.67
CA GLU A 170 -0.47 -3.62 -12.04
C GLU A 170 -1.05 -2.54 -11.12
N VAL A 171 -1.42 -1.38 -11.67
CA VAL A 171 -2.14 -0.30 -10.98
C VAL A 171 -3.62 -0.65 -10.93
N ASN A 172 -4.11 -0.95 -9.74
CA ASN A 172 -5.54 -0.97 -9.49
C ASN A 172 -6.00 0.41 -9.01
N THR A 173 -6.65 1.18 -9.87
CA THR A 173 -7.38 2.40 -9.52
C THR A 173 -8.87 2.15 -9.61
N GLY A 174 -9.68 2.54 -8.63
CA GLY A 174 -11.13 2.55 -8.83
C GLY A 174 -11.52 3.45 -10.01
N CYS A 175 -12.19 2.93 -11.05
CA CYS A 175 -12.79 3.73 -12.11
C CYS A 175 -14.31 3.74 -11.96
N SER A 176 -14.88 4.56 -11.08
CA SER A 176 -16.24 5.03 -11.35
C SER A 176 -16.14 6.08 -12.47
N GLY A 177 -16.36 5.63 -13.71
CA GLY A 177 -16.92 6.47 -14.76
C GLY A 177 -18.44 6.32 -14.69
N LYS A 178 -19.18 7.42 -14.60
CA LYS A 178 -20.58 7.38 -15.04
C LYS A 178 -20.51 7.16 -16.55
N SER A 179 -21.15 6.11 -17.06
CA SER A 179 -21.53 6.09 -18.48
C SER A 179 -22.33 7.37 -18.73
N PRO A 180 -22.04 8.16 -19.77
CA PRO A 180 -23.08 9.00 -20.32
C PRO A 180 -24.18 8.03 -20.73
N ARG A 181 -25.36 8.16 -20.13
CA ARG A 181 -26.56 7.59 -20.74
C ARG A 181 -26.80 8.46 -21.97
N ALA A 182 -26.75 7.84 -23.15
CA ALA A 182 -27.56 8.29 -24.26
C ALA A 182 -29.04 8.07 -23.89
#